data_AF-A0A1S1R2D2-F1
#
_entry.id   AF-A0A1S1R2D2-F1
#
_cell.length_a   1.000
_cell.length_b   1.000
_cell.length_c   1.000
_cell.angle_alpha   90.00
_cell.angle_beta   90.00
_cell.angle_gamma   90.00
#
_symmetry.space_group_name_H-M   'P 1'
#
loop_
_entity.id
_entity.type
_entity.pdbx_description
1 polymer ?
#
loop_
_entity_poly.entity_id
_entity_poly.type
_entity_poly.pdbx_seq_one_letter_code
_entity_poly.pdbx_strand_id
1 'polypeptide(L)'
;MSAATQLLDSRWVNASATPTSAGAVEAAALQGGANATHRGDPAQDTADFADTAPGNLRADYVLPSRTLAVAGAGVFWPPSSDPLSQLTGTYPFPSSDHRLVWLDVRTLRR
;
A
#
# COMPACT_ATOMS: atom_id res chain seq x y z
N MET A 1 2.07 11.15 16.43
CA MET A 1 0.89 10.37 16.00
C MET A 1 0.35 11.03 14.74
N SER A 2 0.22 10.31 13.62
CA SER A 2 -0.29 10.89 12.37
C SER A 2 -1.83 10.89 12.34
N ALA A 3 -2.44 11.65 11.42
CA ALA A 3 -3.88 11.60 11.20
C ALA A 3 -4.36 10.20 10.79
N ALA A 4 -3.59 9.48 9.97
CA ALA A 4 -3.90 8.11 9.59
C ALA A 4 -3.88 7.15 10.80
N THR A 5 -2.91 7.29 11.72
CA THR A 5 -2.86 6.47 12.94
C THR A 5 -4.13 6.63 13.79
N GLN A 6 -4.68 7.84 13.91
CA GLN A 6 -5.92 8.07 14.65
C GLN A 6 -7.12 7.28 14.07
N LEU A 7 -7.17 7.11 12.75
CA LEU A 7 -8.20 6.31 12.09
C LEU A 7 -7.95 4.81 12.27
N LEU A 8 -6.70 4.36 12.15
CA LEU A 8 -6.32 2.95 12.33
C LEU A 8 -6.58 2.46 13.76
N ASP A 9 -6.38 3.32 14.76
CA ASP A 9 -6.61 3.01 16.18
C ASP A 9 -8.11 3.16 16.59
N SER A 10 -8.96 3.65 15.68
CA SER A 10 -10.37 3.87 15.96
C SER A 10 -11.13 2.57 16.20
N ARG A 11 -11.94 2.51 17.26
CA ARG A 11 -12.84 1.37 17.56
C ARG A 11 -13.88 1.07 16.48
N TRP A 12 -14.05 1.96 15.50
CA TRP A 12 -15.00 1.83 14.40
C TRP A 12 -14.39 1.24 13.13
N VAL A 13 -13.07 1.19 13.02
CA VAL A 13 -12.35 0.70 11.84
C VAL A 13 -11.86 -0.73 12.11
N ASN A 14 -12.03 -1.63 11.13
CA ASN A 14 -11.35 -2.93 11.14
C ASN A 14 -9.99 -2.79 10.45
N ALA A 15 -8.94 -2.49 11.23
CA ALA A 15 -7.56 -2.39 10.75
C ALA A 15 -6.78 -3.71 10.86
N SER A 16 -7.47 -4.86 10.93
CA SER A 16 -6.82 -6.17 11.13
C SER A 16 -5.99 -6.66 9.94
N ALA A 17 -6.22 -6.10 8.75
CA ALA A 17 -5.45 -6.40 7.55
C ALA A 17 -4.80 -5.12 7.03
N THR A 18 -3.50 -5.18 6.76
CA THR A 18 -2.78 -4.13 6.04
C THR A 18 -2.49 -4.64 4.63
N PRO A 19 -3.01 -3.98 3.58
CA PRO A 19 -2.67 -4.30 2.19
C PRO A 19 -1.16 -4.28 1.96
N THR A 20 -0.65 -5.27 1.23
CA THR A 20 0.77 -5.37 0.88
C THR A 20 0.99 -5.77 -0.58
N SER A 21 2.22 -5.62 -1.07
CA SER A 21 2.64 -6.14 -2.38
C SER A 21 4.11 -6.52 -2.42
N ALA A 22 4.46 -7.46 -3.30
CA ALA A 22 5.86 -7.82 -3.56
C ALA A 22 6.59 -6.77 -4.40
N GLY A 23 5.89 -6.09 -5.32
CA GLY A 23 6.50 -5.05 -6.16
C GLY A 23 6.89 -3.80 -5.38
N ALA A 24 6.20 -3.46 -4.29
CA ALA A 24 6.63 -2.37 -3.41
C ALA A 24 7.96 -2.68 -2.70
N VAL A 25 8.17 -3.92 -2.25
CA VAL A 25 9.44 -4.36 -1.65
C VAL A 25 10.57 -4.30 -2.68
N GLU A 26 10.32 -4.78 -3.89
CA GLU A 26 11.29 -4.72 -4.99
C GLU A 26 11.63 -3.27 -5.35
N ALA A 27 10.63 -2.41 -5.49
CA ALA A 27 10.82 -1.00 -5.82
C ALA A 27 11.67 -0.29 -4.76
N ALA A 28 11.31 -0.43 -3.49
CA ALA A 28 12.08 0.17 -2.38
C ALA A 28 13.55 -0.27 -2.37
N ALA A 29 13.81 -1.55 -2.65
CA ALA A 29 15.17 -2.09 -2.71
C ALA A 29 15.97 -1.55 -3.91
N LEU A 30 15.35 -1.45 -5.09
CA LEU A 30 15.99 -0.97 -6.30
C LEU A 30 16.24 0.55 -6.29
N GLN A 31 15.31 1.31 -5.71
CA GLN A 31 15.34 2.77 -5.67
C GLN A 31 16.26 3.31 -4.58
N GLY A 32 16.36 2.62 -3.44
CA GLY A 32 17.24 3.03 -2.34
C GLY A 32 16.90 4.44 -1.84
N GLY A 33 17.92 5.26 -1.56
CA GLY A 33 17.71 6.65 -1.12
C GLY A 33 16.87 6.74 0.16
N ALA A 34 15.80 7.54 0.12
CA ALA A 34 14.86 7.66 1.22
C ALA A 34 14.21 6.31 1.62
N ASN A 35 14.01 5.38 0.67
CA ASN A 35 13.49 4.03 0.95
C ASN A 35 14.43 3.22 1.87
N ALA A 36 15.73 3.47 1.82
CA ALA A 36 16.69 2.78 2.68
C ALA A 36 16.66 3.25 4.15
N THR A 37 16.00 4.38 4.42
CA THR A 37 16.03 5.04 5.75
C THR A 37 14.64 5.30 6.34
N HIS A 38 13.57 5.15 5.54
CA HIS A 38 12.22 5.25 6.05
C HIS A 38 11.92 4.09 7.02
N ARG A 39 10.99 4.30 7.96
CA ARG A 39 10.71 3.35 9.06
C ARG A 39 9.55 2.41 8.77
N GLY A 40 8.79 2.68 7.71
CA GLY A 40 7.66 1.85 7.31
C GLY A 40 8.14 0.49 6.80
N ASP A 41 7.27 -0.51 6.86
CA ASP A 41 7.48 -1.76 6.14
C ASP A 41 7.24 -1.51 4.64
N PRO A 42 8.24 -1.66 3.76
CA PRO A 42 8.11 -1.37 2.34
C PRO A 42 7.02 -2.19 1.65
N ALA A 43 6.68 -3.37 2.19
CA ALA A 43 5.60 -4.17 1.63
C ALA A 43 4.25 -3.43 1.68
N GLN A 44 4.11 -2.43 2.56
CA GLN A 44 2.88 -1.64 2.77
C GLN A 44 2.86 -0.34 1.97
N ASP A 45 3.88 -0.05 1.16
CA ASP A 45 3.89 1.16 0.35
C ASP A 45 2.82 1.11 -0.73
N THR A 46 2.19 2.26 -0.94
CA THR A 46 1.08 2.44 -1.88
C THR A 46 1.36 3.53 -2.90
N ALA A 47 2.43 4.30 -2.72
CA ALA A 47 2.84 5.35 -3.63
C ALA A 47 4.37 5.42 -3.74
N ASP A 48 4.83 5.81 -4.92
CA ASP A 48 6.22 5.93 -5.35
C ASP A 48 6.54 7.40 -5.61
N PHE A 49 7.15 8.07 -4.62
CA PHE A 49 7.56 9.47 -4.71
C PHE A 49 9.08 9.58 -4.91
N ALA A 50 9.57 10.82 -5.06
CA ALA A 50 11.00 11.06 -5.27
C ALA A 50 11.89 10.48 -4.15
N ASP A 51 12.93 9.75 -4.54
CA ASP A 51 13.84 9.06 -3.63
C ASP A 51 14.77 9.98 -2.83
N THR A 52 14.88 11.26 -3.20
CA THR A 52 15.59 12.28 -2.41
C THR A 52 14.82 12.57 -1.11
N ALA A 53 13.51 12.72 -1.22
CA ALA A 53 12.51 12.69 -0.16
C ALA A 53 11.11 12.77 -0.81
N PRO A 54 10.10 12.03 -0.30
CA PRO A 54 10.15 11.12 0.85
C PRO A 54 10.47 9.65 0.53
N GLY A 55 10.65 9.28 -0.75
CA GLY A 55 10.64 7.88 -1.21
C GLY A 55 9.24 7.27 -1.19
N ASN A 56 9.16 5.95 -1.24
CA ASN A 56 7.90 5.21 -1.20
C ASN A 56 7.22 5.36 0.16
N LEU A 57 5.89 5.47 0.14
CA LEU A 57 5.08 5.67 1.33
C LEU A 57 3.76 4.89 1.26
N ARG A 58 3.25 4.52 2.43
CA ARG A 58 1.85 4.18 2.64
C ARG A 58 0.97 5.44 2.72
N ALA A 59 0.49 5.90 1.57
CA ALA A 59 -0.35 7.08 1.44
C ALA A 59 -1.85 6.74 1.34
N ASP A 60 -2.19 5.53 0.91
CA ASP A 60 -3.55 5.12 0.56
C ASP A 60 -4.08 4.04 1.50
N TYR A 61 -5.36 4.16 1.86
CA TYR A 61 -6.00 3.32 2.86
C TYR A 61 -7.41 2.94 2.43
N VAL A 62 -7.76 1.66 2.61
CA VAL A 62 -9.14 1.20 2.58
C VAL A 62 -9.51 0.84 4.02
N LEU A 63 -10.47 1.56 4.61
CA LEU A 63 -10.77 1.49 6.04
C LEU A 63 -12.20 0.95 6.26
N PRO A 64 -12.40 -0.37 6.32
CA PRO A 64 -13.72 -0.96 6.48
C PRO A 64 -14.25 -0.73 7.89
N SER A 65 -15.58 -0.61 8.02
CA SER A 65 -16.26 -0.62 9.33
C SER A 65 -15.89 -1.88 10.11
N ARG A 66 -15.83 -1.78 11.44
CA ARG A 66 -15.54 -2.91 12.35
C ARG A 66 -16.52 -4.09 12.22
N THR A 67 -17.69 -3.86 11.63
CA THR A 67 -18.70 -4.89 11.36
C THR A 67 -18.50 -5.63 10.03
N LEU A 68 -17.50 -5.26 9.23
CA LEU A 68 -17.15 -5.96 7.99
C LEU A 68 -15.94 -6.87 8.25
N ALA A 69 -16.07 -8.13 7.83
CA ALA A 69 -14.97 -9.08 7.88
C ALA A 69 -14.11 -8.92 6.62
N VAL A 70 -12.79 -8.83 6.80
CA VAL A 70 -11.82 -8.77 5.69
C VAL A 70 -11.49 -10.20 5.26
N ALA A 71 -11.66 -10.48 3.97
CA ALA A 71 -11.39 -11.79 3.37
C ALA A 71 -10.10 -11.80 2.52
N GLY A 72 -9.68 -10.64 2.05
CA GLY A 72 -8.50 -10.45 1.22
C GLY A 72 -8.08 -8.98 1.24
N ALA A 73 -6.80 -8.73 0.98
CA ALA A 73 -6.22 -7.40 0.96
C ALA A 73 -5.01 -7.38 0.04
N GLY A 74 -4.75 -6.24 -0.61
CA GLY A 74 -3.54 -6.11 -1.42
C GLY A 74 -3.32 -4.71 -1.97
N VAL A 75 -2.08 -4.48 -2.38
CA VAL A 75 -1.69 -3.37 -3.25
C VAL A 75 -1.40 -3.97 -4.61
N PHE A 76 -2.00 -3.41 -5.67
CA PHE A 76 -1.65 -3.79 -7.03
C PHE A 76 -0.36 -3.08 -7.42
N TRP A 77 0.76 -3.67 -7.00
CA TRP A 77 2.10 -3.33 -7.41
C TRP A 77 2.84 -4.65 -7.65
N PRO A 78 2.69 -5.23 -8.85
CA PRO A 78 3.33 -6.49 -9.16
C PRO A 78 4.85 -6.29 -9.34
N PRO A 79 5.68 -7.31 -9.05
CA PRO A 79 7.12 -7.24 -9.29
C PRO A 79 7.41 -7.13 -10.79
N SER A 80 8.57 -6.60 -11.16
CA SER A 80 8.98 -6.40 -12.56
C SER A 80 9.00 -7.68 -13.40
N SER A 81 9.13 -8.85 -12.76
CA SER A 81 9.04 -10.16 -13.43
C SER A 81 7.62 -10.53 -13.87
N ASP A 82 6.59 -9.89 -13.32
CA ASP A 82 5.19 -10.12 -13.67
C ASP A 82 4.82 -9.31 -14.92
N PRO A 83 4.19 -9.90 -15.95
CA PRO A 83 3.74 -9.17 -17.15
C PRO A 83 2.80 -8.00 -16.86
N LEU A 84 2.07 -8.01 -15.75
CA LEU A 84 1.19 -6.91 -15.33
C LEU A 84 1.96 -5.70 -14.78
N SER A 85 3.26 -5.82 -14.53
CA SER A 85 4.12 -4.68 -14.14
C SER A 85 4.13 -3.56 -15.17
N GLN A 86 3.83 -3.85 -16.44
CA GLN A 86 3.66 -2.82 -17.47
C GLN A 86 2.52 -1.82 -17.16
N LEU A 87 1.56 -2.20 -16.31
CA LEU A 87 0.43 -1.35 -15.93
C LEU A 87 0.81 -0.35 -14.83
N THR A 88 1.80 -0.66 -14.00
CA THR A 88 2.27 0.21 -12.90
C THR A 88 3.58 0.90 -13.24
N GLY A 89 4.51 0.19 -13.87
CA GLY A 89 5.80 0.64 -14.38
C GLY A 89 6.70 1.33 -13.37
N THR A 90 7.82 1.83 -13.88
CA THR A 90 8.75 2.75 -13.20
C THR A 90 8.54 4.17 -13.71
N TYR A 91 9.09 5.17 -13.02
CA TYR A 91 9.02 6.56 -13.48
C TYR A 91 9.63 6.76 -14.88
N PRO A 92 9.00 7.53 -15.79
CA PRO A 92 7.68 8.15 -15.65
C PRO A 92 6.57 7.08 -15.70
N PHE A 93 5.72 7.05 -14.67
CA PHE A 93 4.76 5.96 -14.50
C PHE A 93 3.72 5.93 -15.63
N PRO A 94 3.41 4.75 -16.20
CA PRO A 94 2.40 4.60 -17.24
C PRO A 94 0.97 4.92 -16.76
N SER A 95 0.68 4.78 -15.47
CA SER A 95 -0.67 4.98 -14.90
C SER A 95 -0.70 6.04 -13.80
N SER A 96 0.01 5.83 -12.70
CA SER A 96 0.10 6.74 -11.56
C SER A 96 1.32 6.41 -10.70
N ASP A 97 1.81 7.43 -9.99
CA ASP A 97 2.71 7.31 -8.84
C ASP A 97 2.05 6.63 -7.63
N HIS A 98 0.72 6.59 -7.56
CA HIS A 98 -0.04 5.77 -6.61
C HIS A 98 -0.39 4.40 -7.17
N ARG A 99 -0.63 3.43 -6.29
CA ARG A 99 -0.99 2.05 -6.61
C ARG A 99 -2.38 1.73 -6.09
N LEU A 100 -3.13 0.92 -6.84
CA LEU A 100 -4.47 0.49 -6.42
C LEU A 100 -4.38 -0.30 -5.11
N VAL A 101 -5.07 0.19 -4.08
CA VAL A 101 -5.20 -0.49 -2.79
C VAL A 101 -6.61 -1.05 -2.66
N TRP A 102 -6.75 -2.31 -2.26
CA TRP A 102 -8.04 -2.97 -2.21
C TRP A 102 -8.19 -3.88 -0.98
N LEU A 103 -9.46 -4.11 -0.62
CA LEU A 103 -9.88 -5.14 0.32
C LEU A 103 -11.09 -5.88 -0.25
N ASP A 104 -11.12 -7.20 -0.03
CA ASP A 104 -12.34 -7.99 -0.14
C ASP A 104 -13.03 -8.01 1.22
N VAL A 105 -14.30 -7.61 1.26
CA VAL A 105 -15.08 -7.55 2.49
C VAL A 105 -16.35 -8.40 2.41
N ARG A 106 -16.72 -8.96 3.55
CA ARG A 106 -17.99 -9.69 3.72
C ARG A 106 -18.85 -8.98 4.75
N THR A 107 -20.13 -8.87 4.44
CA THR A 107 -21.13 -8.51 5.44
C THR A 107 -21.31 -9.68 6.39
N LEU A 108 -21.37 -9.40 7.69
CA LEU A 108 -21.84 -10.39 8.64
C LEU A 108 -23.31 -10.66 8.30
N ARG A 109 -23.65 -11.92 7.98
CA ARG A 109 -25.05 -12.31 7.82
C ARG A 109 -25.76 -12.02 9.14
N ARG A 110 -26.85 -11.26 9.07
CA ARG A 110 -27.76 -11.08 10.19
C ARG A 110 -28.57 -12.35 10.42
#